data_AF-A0A521XUV2-F1
#
_entry.id   AF-A0A521XUV2-F1
#
_cell.length_a   1.000
_cell.length_b   1.000
_cell.length_c   1.000
_cell.angle_alpha   90.00
_cell.angle_beta   90.00
_cell.angle_gamma   90.00
#
_symmetry.space_group_name_H-M   'P 1'
#
loop_
_entity.id
_entity.type
_entity.pdbx_description
1 polymer ?
#
loop_
_entity_poly.entity_id
_entity_poly.type
_entity_poly.pdbx_seq_one_letter_code
_entity_poly.pdbx_strand_id
1 'polypeptide(L)' 'MADDIDIANDFMDRELSQALDRIRQHASSAGKGAEFCIECGDSIPKARQEMGYKLCVSCAEQAEREGSLFA' A
#
# COMPACT_ATOMS: atom_id res chain seq x y z
N MET A 1 3.32 -9.33 -37.41
CA MET A 1 4.45 -10.15 -36.92
C MET A 1 4.96 -9.36 -35.74
N ALA A 2 4.90 -9.91 -34.53
CA ALA A 2 5.48 -9.24 -33.37
C ALA A 2 7.00 -9.32 -33.52
N ASP A 3 7.67 -8.18 -33.54
CA ASP A 3 9.12 -8.13 -33.44
C ASP A 3 9.58 -8.13 -31.97
N ASP A 4 10.89 -8.09 -31.77
CA ASP A 4 11.46 -8.09 -30.42
C ASP A 4 11.04 -6.84 -29.62
N ILE A 5 10.74 -5.73 -30.30
CA ILE A 5 10.29 -4.48 -29.68
C ILE A 5 8.84 -4.62 -29.21
N ASP A 6 7.96 -5.21 -30.02
CA ASP A 6 6.58 -5.48 -29.66
C ASP A 6 6.50 -6.36 -28.41
N ILE A 7 7.32 -7.41 -28.35
CA ILE A 7 7.39 -8.32 -27.19
C ILE A 7 7.91 -7.59 -25.94
N ALA A 8 8.92 -6.75 -26.09
CA ALA A 8 9.48 -5.98 -24.98
C ALA A 8 8.46 -4.97 -24.41
N ASN A 9 7.71 -4.29 -25.27
CA ASN A 9 6.68 -3.34 -24.86
C ASN A 9 5.55 -4.04 -24.10
N ASP A 10 5.04 -5.16 -24.63
CA ASP A 10 4.02 -5.97 -23.96
C ASP A 10 4.47 -6.43 -22.57
N PHE A 11 5.75 -6.77 -22.43
CA PHE A 11 6.32 -7.16 -21.15
C PHE A 11 6.35 -5.98 -20.16
N MET A 12 6.86 -4.82 -20.60
CA MET A 12 6.91 -3.61 -19.78
C MET A 12 5.52 -3.17 -19.32
N ASP A 13 4.52 -3.18 -20.21
CA ASP A 13 3.16 -2.79 -19.88
C ASP A 13 2.52 -3.72 -18.85
N ARG A 14 2.79 -5.03 -18.94
CA ARG A 14 2.31 -6.02 -17.96
C ARG A 14 2.97 -5.81 -16.60
N GLU A 15 4.28 -5.60 -16.57
CA GLU A 15 5.01 -5.37 -15.32
C GLU A 15 4.53 -4.08 -14.63
N LEU A 16 4.39 -3.00 -15.40
CA LEU A 16 3.89 -1.72 -14.92
C LEU A 16 2.46 -1.86 -14.36
N SER A 17 1.57 -2.52 -15.10
CA SER A 17 0.19 -2.73 -14.67
C SER A 17 0.13 -3.52 -13.35
N GLN A 18 0.92 -4.59 -13.23
CA GLN A 18 1.00 -5.37 -12.00
C GLN A 18 1.54 -4.57 -10.81
N ALA A 19 2.58 -3.77 -11.02
CA ALA A 19 3.13 -2.91 -9.97
C ALA A 19 2.11 -1.88 -9.49
N LEU A 20 1.39 -1.23 -10.42
CA LEU A 20 0.33 -0.27 -10.10
C LEU A 20 -0.84 -0.93 -9.37
N ASP A 21 -1.26 -2.12 -9.78
CA ASP A 21 -2.36 -2.85 -9.12
C ASP A 21 -2.01 -3.21 -7.68
N ARG A 22 -0.77 -3.65 -7.41
CA ARG A 22 -0.30 -3.91 -6.04
C ARG A 22 -0.38 -2.64 -5.19
N ILE A 23 0.11 -1.51 -5.70
CA ILE A 23 0.05 -0.22 -4.97
C ILE A 23 -1.41 0.17 -4.69
N ARG A 24 -2.31 0.02 -5.66
CA ARG A 24 -3.73 0.35 -5.49
C ARG A 24 -4.44 -0.56 -4.48
N GLN A 25 -4.07 -1.83 -4.39
CA GLN A 25 -4.60 -2.75 -3.39
C GLN A 25 -4.14 -2.42 -1.96
N HIS A 26 -2.91 -1.91 -1.83
CA HIS A 26 -2.37 -1.47 -0.54
C HIS A 26 -2.82 -0.05 -0.15
N ALA A 27 -3.28 0.76 -1.10
CA ALA A 27 -3.92 2.04 -0.82
C ALA A 27 -5.19 1.80 -0.01
N SER A 28 -5.26 2.45 1.15
CA SER A 28 -6.25 2.28 2.22
C SER A 28 -7.67 1.94 1.73
N SER A 29 -8.24 0.89 2.34
CA SER A 29 -9.61 0.43 2.07
C SER A 29 -10.62 1.54 2.32
N ALA A 30 -11.48 1.80 1.33
CA ALA A 30 -12.61 2.72 1.47
C ALA A 30 -13.50 2.30 2.66
N GLY A 31 -13.40 3.03 3.77
CA GLY A 31 -14.14 2.73 5.01
C GLY A 31 -13.69 3.61 6.18
N LYS A 32 -14.48 3.63 7.25
CA LYS A 32 -14.07 4.25 8.51
C LYS A 32 -12.99 3.39 9.16
N GLY A 33 -11.85 4.00 9.48
CA GLY A 33 -10.73 3.40 10.18
C GLY A 33 -11.05 3.12 11.65
N ALA A 34 -10.10 2.50 12.35
CA ALA A 34 -10.27 2.15 13.76
C ALA A 34 -10.09 3.37 14.67
N GLU A 35 -10.83 3.44 15.78
CA GLU A 35 -10.64 4.51 16.78
C GLU A 35 -9.32 4.34 17.56
N PHE A 36 -8.90 3.09 17.73
CA PHE A 36 -7.70 2.69 18.45
C PHE A 36 -6.79 1.85 17.56
N CYS A 37 -5.48 2.00 17.74
CA CYS A 37 -4.47 1.24 17.04
C CYS A 37 -4.52 -0.23 17.46
N ILE A 38 -4.46 -1.14 16.48
CA ILE A 38 -4.50 -2.60 16.72
C ILE A 38 -3.23 -3.11 17.42
N GLU A 39 -2.08 -2.45 17.19
CA GLU A 39 -0.78 -2.89 17.72
C GLU A 39 -0.53 -2.38 19.15
N CYS A 40 -0.66 -1.07 19.36
CA CYS A 40 -0.33 -0.44 20.65
C CYS A 40 -1.55 -0.05 21.49
N GLY A 41 -2.76 -0.03 20.92
CA GLY A 41 -3.97 0.42 21.62
C GLY A 41 -4.14 1.94 21.71
N ASP A 42 -3.21 2.74 21.16
CA ASP A 42 -3.29 4.21 21.20
C ASP A 42 -4.44 4.77 20.36
N SER A 43 -4.97 5.93 20.74
CA SER A 43 -5.98 6.63 19.94
C SER A 43 -5.44 7.04 18.58
N ILE A 44 -6.13 6.66 17.50
CA ILE A 44 -5.75 7.07 16.14
C ILE A 44 -6.28 8.49 15.87
N PRO A 45 -5.49 9.40 15.28
CA PRO A 45 -5.98 10.73 14.89
C PRO A 45 -7.15 10.63 13.90
N LYS A 46 -8.19 11.47 14.07
CA LYS A 46 -9.40 11.45 13.23
C LYS A 46 -9.11 11.48 11.73
N ALA A 47 -8.12 12.26 11.29
CA ALA A 47 -7.72 12.32 9.88
C ALA A 47 -7.31 10.95 9.31
N ARG A 48 -6.64 10.09 10.11
CA ARG A 48 -6.29 8.72 9.69
C ARG A 48 -7.50 7.78 9.76
N GLN A 49 -8.40 7.99 10.71
CA GLN A 49 -9.65 7.23 10.78
C GLN A 49 -10.53 7.48 9.55
N GLU A 50 -10.67 8.73 9.11
CA GLU A 50 -11.43 9.09 7.91
C GLU A 50 -10.84 8.47 6.64
N MET A 51 -9.51 8.30 6.61
CA MET A 51 -8.81 7.60 5.53
C MET A 51 -8.82 6.07 5.65
N GLY A 52 -9.46 5.48 6.68
CA GLY A 52 -9.58 4.03 6.79
C GLY A 52 -8.39 3.30 7.42
N TYR A 53 -7.43 4.02 8.01
CA TYR A 53 -6.25 3.38 8.62
C TYR A 53 -6.59 2.69 9.95
N LYS A 54 -5.85 1.60 10.21
CA LYS A 54 -6.00 0.76 11.42
C LYS A 54 -4.81 0.86 12.39
N LEU A 55 -3.72 1.51 11.95
CA LEU A 55 -2.51 1.71 12.73
C LEU A 55 -2.32 3.20 13.03
N CYS A 56 -1.75 3.50 14.18
CA CYS A 56 -1.27 4.84 14.48
C CYS A 56 -0.06 5.19 13.60
N VAL A 57 0.36 6.46 13.64
CA VAL A 57 1.48 6.97 12.83
C VAL A 57 2.76 6.19 13.10
N SER A 58 3.12 6.01 14.37
CA SER A 58 4.36 5.37 14.78
C SER A 58 4.42 3.90 14.39
N CYS A 59 3.35 3.13 14.63
CA CYS A 59 3.30 1.72 14.24
C CYS A 59 3.31 1.55 12.71
N ALA A 60 2.66 2.46 11.96
CA ALA A 60 2.72 2.43 10.50
C ALA A 60 4.14 2.71 9.98
N GLU A 61 4.84 3.71 10.54
CA GLU A 61 6.24 4.01 10.17
C GLU A 61 7.19 2.86 10.49
N GLN A 62 6.99 2.18 11.63
CA GLN A 62 7.77 1.00 11.98
C GLN A 62 7.52 -0.15 11.00
N ALA A 63 6.26 -0.44 10.68
CA ALA A 63 5.90 -1.48 9.72
C ALA A 63 6.46 -1.19 8.31
N GLU A 64 6.43 0.07 7.86
CA GLU A 64 7.05 0.48 6.58
C GLU A 64 8.56 0.32 6.61
N ARG A 65 9.21 0.68 7.74
CA ARG A 65 10.66 0.53 7.90
C ARG A 65 11.08 -0.93 7.87
N GLU A 66 10.37 -1.79 8.59
CA GLU A 66 10.61 -3.24 8.57
C GLU A 66 10.37 -3.83 7.17
N GLY A 67 9.28 -3.44 6.52
CA GLY A 67 8.99 -3.84 5.13
C GLY A 67 10.10 -3.43 4.18
N SER A 68 10.63 -2.21 4.29
CA SER A 68 11.71 -1.72 3.43
C SER A 68 13.06 -2.43 3.63
N LEU A 69 13.28 -3.03 4.80
CA LEU A 69 14.52 -3.76 5.12
C LEU A 69 14.54 -5.17 4.53
N PHE A 70 13.36 -5.75 4.26
CA PHE A 70 13.20 -7.14 3.79
C PHE A 70 12.51 -7.26 2.43
N ALA A 71 12.20 -6.15 1.76
CA ALA A 71 11.57 -6.10 0.43
C ALA A 71 12.55 -6.28 -0.72
#